data_AF-A0A847MNA1-F1
#
_entry.id   AF-A0A847MNA1-F1
#
_cell.length_a   1.000
_cell.length_b   1.000
_cell.length_c   1.000
_cell.angle_alpha   90.00
_cell.angle_beta   90.00
_cell.angle_gamma   90.00
#
_symmetry.space_group_name_H-M   'P 1'
#
loop_
_entity.id
_entity.type
_entity.pdbx_description
1 polymer ?
#
loop_
_entity_poly.entity_id
_entity_poly.type
_entity_poly.pdbx_seq_one_letter_code
_entity_poly.pdbx_strand_id
1 'polypeptide(L)' 'MKLKTIFSALSLTAAVAFQPALAADKLSIAATPVPHAEILEHIQPSLKEAGVDLDIKV' A
#
# COMPACT_ATOMS: atom_id res chain seq x y z
N MET A 1 -38.09 23.89 -3.90
CA MET A 1 -36.71 24.03 -3.38
C MET A 1 -36.15 22.75 -2.71
N LYS A 2 -36.74 21.55 -2.91
CA LYS A 2 -36.28 20.31 -2.23
C LYS A 2 -35.34 19.42 -3.07
N LEU A 3 -35.16 19.71 -4.36
CA LEU A 3 -34.32 18.89 -5.26
C LEU A 3 -32.83 19.29 -5.24
N LYS A 4 -32.52 20.58 -5.04
CA LYS A 4 -31.12 21.07 -4.90
C LYS A 4 -30.44 20.60 -3.62
N THR A 5 -31.21 20.34 -2.55
CA THR A 5 -30.68 19.87 -1.27
C THR A 5 -30.30 18.38 -1.30
N ILE A 6 -30.98 17.56 -2.11
CA ILE A 6 -30.68 16.13 -2.26
C ILE A 6 -29.43 15.92 -3.13
N PHE A 7 -29.25 16.75 -4.17
CA PHE A 7 -28.02 16.74 -4.98
C PHE A 7 -26.77 17.15 -4.18
N SER A 8 -26.92 18.10 -3.24
CA SER A 8 -25.81 18.53 -2.38
C SER A 8 -25.41 17.49 -1.31
N ALA A 9 -26.30 16.56 -0.96
CA ALA A 9 -26.01 15.51 0.02
C ALA A 9 -25.31 14.30 -0.62
N LEU A 10 -25.56 14.03 -1.91
CA LEU A 10 -24.96 12.90 -2.63
C LEU A 10 -23.49 13.15 -3.03
N SER A 11 -23.06 14.41 -3.14
CA SER A 11 -21.67 14.76 -3.45
C SER A 11 -20.71 14.58 -2.26
N LEU A 12 -21.21 14.55 -1.02
CA LEU A 12 -20.36 14.41 0.17
C LEU A 12 -20.02 12.95 0.52
N THR A 13 -20.83 11.99 0.07
CA THR A 13 -20.62 10.56 0.37
C THR A 13 -19.72 9.84 -0.65
N ALA A 14 -19.48 10.43 -1.82
CA ALA A 14 -18.64 9.83 -2.86
C ALA A 14 -17.13 9.94 -2.57
N ALA A 15 -16.71 10.84 -1.68
CA ALA A 15 -15.30 11.07 -1.36
C ALA A 15 -14.70 10.06 -0.36
N VAL A 16 -15.53 9.31 0.37
CA VAL A 16 -15.07 8.32 1.38
C VAL A 16 -14.95 6.91 0.80
N ALA A 17 -15.57 6.62 -0.36
CA ALA A 17 -15.57 5.28 -0.96
C ALA A 17 -14.29 4.95 -1.77
N PHE A 18 -13.47 5.96 -2.07
CA PHE A 18 -12.20 5.81 -2.78
C PHE A 18 -11.03 6.12 -1.83
N GLN A 19 -10.86 5.29 -0.80
CA GLN A 19 -9.55 5.18 -0.16
C GLN A 19 -8.75 4.17 -1.00
N PRO A 20 -7.72 4.59 -1.76
CA PRO A 20 -6.82 3.63 -2.37
C PRO A 20 -6.04 2.96 -1.24
N ALA A 21 -6.47 1.77 -0.81
CA ALA A 21 -5.70 0.88 0.04
C ALA A 21 -4.54 0.22 -0.75
N LEU A 22 -3.87 1.03 -1.58
CA LEU A 22 -2.77 0.67 -2.47
C LEU A 22 -1.44 1.21 -1.90
N ALA A 23 -1.37 1.39 -0.59
CA ALA A 23 -0.08 1.56 0.06
C ALA A 23 0.54 0.18 0.12
N ALA A 24 1.60 -0.04 -0.67
CA ALA A 24 2.39 -1.24 -0.53
C ALA A 24 2.86 -1.35 0.92
N ASP A 25 2.63 -2.50 1.55
CA ASP A 25 3.02 -2.70 2.94
C ASP A 25 4.54 -2.70 3.02
N LYS A 26 5.09 -1.67 3.67
CA LYS A 26 6.55 -1.52 3.80
C LYS A 26 7.06 -2.42 4.92
N LEU A 27 7.86 -3.42 4.57
CA LEU A 27 8.45 -4.37 5.50
C LEU A 27 9.95 -4.09 5.64
N SER A 28 10.39 -3.58 6.80
CA SER A 28 11.81 -3.34 7.09
C SER A 28 12.40 -4.48 7.92
N ILE A 29 13.43 -5.13 7.41
CA ILE A 29 14.08 -6.28 8.06
C ILE A 29 15.57 -6.01 8.23
N ALA A 30 16.07 -6.19 9.45
CA ALA A 30 17.50 -6.25 9.71
C ALA A 30 18.00 -7.69 9.45
N ALA A 31 18.92 -7.85 8.51
CA ALA A 31 19.42 -9.16 8.07
C ALA A 31 20.95 -9.16 7.98
N THR A 32 21.60 -10.28 8.33
CA THR A 32 23.06 -10.39 8.16
C THR A 32 23.43 -10.42 6.67
N PRO A 33 24.61 -9.89 6.29
CA PRO A 33 24.99 -9.67 4.89
C PRO A 33 24.98 -10.94 4.05
N VAL A 34 25.36 -12.09 4.62
CA VAL A 34 25.26 -13.41 3.98
C VAL A 34 24.71 -14.40 5.01
N PRO A 35 23.79 -15.33 4.65
CA PRO A 35 23.05 -15.46 3.39
C PRO A 35 21.70 -14.72 3.37
N HIS A 36 21.29 -14.09 4.48
CA HIS A 36 19.92 -13.62 4.64
C HIS A 36 19.57 -12.44 3.73
N ALA A 37 20.47 -11.47 3.54
CA ALA A 37 20.24 -10.35 2.63
C ALA A 37 20.09 -10.81 1.17
N GLU A 38 20.94 -11.73 0.70
CA GLU A 38 20.87 -12.24 -0.67
C GLU A 38 19.55 -12.98 -0.97
N ILE A 39 19.06 -13.77 -0.02
CA ILE A 39 17.76 -14.45 -0.17
C ILE A 39 16.62 -13.41 -0.26
N LEU A 40 16.68 -12.38 0.59
CA LEU A 40 15.69 -11.31 0.62
C LEU A 40 15.71 -10.44 -0.66
N GLU A 41 16.88 -10.21 -1.26
CA GLU A 41 17.03 -9.54 -2.56
C GLU A 41 16.49 -10.41 -3.72
N HIS A 42 16.66 -11.72 -3.64
CA HIS A 42 16.13 -12.63 -4.66
C HIS A 42 14.59 -12.67 -4.68
N ILE A 43 13.95 -12.61 -3.51
CA ILE A 43 12.47 -12.66 -3.39
C ILE A 43 11.80 -11.27 -3.43
N GLN A 44 12.57 -10.18 -3.30
CA GLN A 44 12.10 -8.79 -3.42
C GLN A 44 11.18 -8.54 -4.63
N PRO A 45 11.50 -8.96 -5.87
CA PRO A 45 10.62 -8.74 -7.01
C PRO A 45 9.25 -9.40 -6.82
N SER A 46 9.20 -10.64 -6.34
CA SER A 46 7.94 -11.34 -6.08
C SER A 46 7.13 -10.70 -4.94
N LEU A 47 7.79 -10.15 -3.93
CA LEU A 47 7.14 -9.40 -2.86
C LEU A 47 6.55 -8.08 -3.38
N LYS A 48 7.25 -7.37 -4.27
CA LYS A 48 6.75 -6.16 -4.91
C LYS A 48 5.53 -6.42 -5.79
N GLU A 49 5.51 -7.52 -6.53
CA GLU A 49 4.33 -7.95 -7.31
C GLU A 49 3.12 -8.25 -6.40
N ALA A 50 3.36 -8.73 -5.19
CA ALA A 50 2.35 -8.93 -4.16
C ALA A 50 1.96 -7.64 -3.41
N GLY A 51 2.54 -6.49 -3.75
CA GLY A 51 2.27 -5.21 -3.10
C GLY A 51 3.01 -5.02 -1.77
N VAL A 52 4.15 -5.68 -1.56
CA VAL A 52 5.00 -5.54 -0.37
C VAL A 52 6.33 -4.90 -0.76
N ASP A 53 6.65 -3.77 -0.13
CA ASP A 53 7.93 -3.09 -0.31
C ASP A 53 8.93 -3.51 0.77
N LEU A 54 9.89 -4.35 0.39
CA LEU A 54 10.92 -4.83 1.30
C LEU A 54 12.09 -3.84 1.42
N ASP A 55 12.43 -3.45 2.65
CA ASP A 55 13.58 -2.60 3.02
C ASP A 55 14.57 -3.43 3.84
N ILE A 56 15.72 -3.78 3.25
CA ILE A 56 16.73 -4.60 3.90
C ILE A 56 17.77 -3.68 4.56
N LYS A 57 18.02 -3.88 5.85
CA LYS A 57 19.09 -3.22 6.60
C LYS A 57 20.13 -4.26 7.00
N VAL A 58 21.37 -4.07 6.56
CA VAL A 58 22.50 -4.95 6.87
C VAL A 58 23.30 -4.50 8.09
#